data_AF-G2LGW3-F1
#
_entry.id   AF-G2LGW3-F1
#
_cell.length_a   1.000
_cell.length_b   1.000
_cell.length_c   1.000
_cell.angle_alpha   90.00
_cell.angle_beta   90.00
_cell.angle_gamma   90.00
#
_symmetry.space_group_name_H-M   'P 1'
#
loop_
_entity.id
_entity.type
_entity.pdbx_description
1 polymer ?
#
loop_
_entity_poly.entity_id
_entity_poly.type
_entity_poly.pdbx_seq_one_letter_code
_entity_poly.pdbx_strand_id
1 'polypeptide(L)'
;MTYLQFHLYFSLPLLLVTAWLARGRFSRVHARWLGLVCVIVFVFTTPWDNHAVKLGIWDFPEDKILFRIWRLPIEEYGFFLLQTISVGLLTVALLRPRSSSTATGKAA
;
A
#
# COMPACT_ATOMS: atom_id res chain seq x y z
N MET A 1 -6.46 -8.22 20.28
CA MET A 1 -5.49 -7.27 19.68
C MET A 1 -6.28 -6.11 19.09
N THR A 2 -5.86 -4.87 19.33
CA THR A 2 -6.45 -3.68 18.68
C THR A 2 -5.96 -3.54 17.23
N TYR A 3 -6.62 -2.73 16.41
CA TYR A 3 -6.16 -2.49 15.02
C TYR A 3 -4.80 -1.78 15.00
N LEU A 4 -4.55 -0.87 15.95
CA LEU A 4 -3.22 -0.27 16.12
C LEU A 4 -2.15 -1.35 16.41
N GLN A 5 -2.42 -2.30 17.32
CA GLN A 5 -1.51 -3.40 17.59
C GLN A 5 -1.30 -4.29 16.36
N PHE A 6 -2.33 -4.52 15.55
CA PHE A 6 -2.19 -5.22 14.27
C PHE A 6 -1.17 -4.52 13.36
N HIS A 7 -1.27 -3.20 13.22
CA HIS A 7 -0.30 -2.44 12.44
C HIS A 7 1.11 -2.54 12.98
N LEU A 8 1.29 -2.42 14.29
CA LEU A 8 2.61 -2.49 14.93
C LEU A 8 3.27 -3.86 14.77
N TYR A 9 2.50 -4.95 14.89
CA TYR A 9 3.04 -6.31 14.86
C TYR A 9 3.11 -6.93 13.46
N PHE A 10 2.28 -6.47 12.52
CA PHE A 10 2.18 -7.09 11.19
C PHE A 10 2.41 -6.10 10.05
N SER A 11 1.66 -5.00 10.00
CA SER A 11 1.75 -4.07 8.85
C SER A 11 3.09 -3.34 8.77
N LEU A 12 3.59 -2.82 9.89
CA LEU A 12 4.87 -2.11 9.92
C LEU A 12 6.06 -3.05 9.68
N PRO A 13 6.15 -4.24 10.30
CA PRO A 13 7.21 -5.19 9.96
C PRO A 13 7.20 -5.57 8.48
N LEU A 14 6.04 -5.82 7.88
CA LEU A 14 5.93 -6.09 6.45
C LEU A 14 6.41 -4.89 5.60
N LEU A 15 6.01 -3.68 5.96
CA LEU A 15 6.45 -2.46 5.28
C LEU A 15 7.97 -2.31 5.36
N LEU A 16 8.57 -2.54 6.53
CA LEU A 16 10.02 -2.44 6.71
C LEU A 16 10.78 -3.49 5.89
N VAL A 17 10.29 -4.74 5.86
CA VAL A 17 10.88 -5.82 5.04
C VAL A 17 10.80 -5.47 3.56
N THR A 18 9.64 -5.05 3.07
CA THR A 18 9.46 -4.71 1.64
C THR A 18 10.27 -3.47 1.25
N ALA A 19 10.38 -2.46 2.12
CA ALA A 19 11.26 -1.31 1.92
C ALA A 19 12.73 -1.72 1.86
N TRP A 20 13.17 -2.62 2.75
CA TRP A 20 14.54 -3.13 2.73
C TRP A 20 14.85 -3.92 1.46
N LEU A 21 13.92 -4.76 0.98
CA LEU A 21 14.08 -5.48 -0.29
C LEU A 21 14.15 -4.54 -1.50
N ALA A 22 13.38 -3.45 -1.48
CA ALA A 22 13.31 -2.49 -2.57
C ALA A 22 14.46 -1.45 -2.57
N ARG A 23 15.21 -1.31 -1.46
CA ARG A 23 16.13 -0.17 -1.21
C ARG A 23 17.15 0.11 -2.32
N GLY A 24 17.62 -0.91 -3.03
CA GLY A 24 18.58 -0.76 -4.13
C GLY A 24 17.96 -0.51 -5.51
N ARG A 25 16.63 -0.64 -5.63
CA ARG A 25 15.88 -0.51 -6.89
C ARG A 25 14.87 0.65 -6.86
N PHE A 26 14.59 1.18 -5.68
CA PHE A 26 13.64 2.26 -5.52
C PHE A 26 14.17 3.58 -6.10
N SER A 27 13.33 4.29 -6.85
CA SER A 27 13.73 5.49 -7.58
C SER A 27 12.63 6.56 -7.46
N ARG A 28 12.94 7.80 -7.88
CA ARG A 28 11.95 8.89 -7.89
C ARG A 28 10.74 8.60 -8.78
N VAL A 29 10.93 7.84 -9.86
CA VAL A 29 9.82 7.42 -10.74
C VAL A 29 8.90 6.45 -10.00
N HIS A 30 9.47 5.48 -9.28
CA HIS A 30 8.70 4.56 -8.44
C HIS A 30 7.93 5.30 -7.35
N ALA A 31 8.56 6.27 -6.67
CA ALA A 31 7.90 7.08 -5.65
C ALA A 31 6.69 7.86 -6.19
N ARG A 32 6.81 8.48 -7.38
CA ARG A 32 5.72 9.23 -8.01
C ARG A 32 4.53 8.33 -8.35
N TRP A 33 4.79 7.20 -9.00
CA TRP A 33 3.72 6.25 -9.35
C TRP A 33 3.10 5.62 -8.11
N LEU A 34 3.91 5.25 -7.12
CA LEU A 34 3.39 4.71 -5.86
C LEU A 34 2.52 5.72 -5.11
N GLY A 35 2.93 6.99 -5.09
CA GLY A 35 2.12 8.07 -4.52
C GLY A 35 0.79 8.24 -5.25
N LEU A 36 0.79 8.22 -6.59
CA LEU A 36 -0.44 8.27 -7.38
C LEU A 36 -1.36 7.07 -7.08
N VAL A 37 -0.81 5.86 -7.00
CA VAL A 37 -1.58 4.65 -6.67
C VAL A 37 -2.16 4.75 -5.26
N CYS A 38 -1.42 5.28 -4.28
CA CYS A 38 -1.95 5.52 -2.94
C CYS A 38 -3.16 6.46 -2.97
N VAL A 39 -3.09 7.56 -3.74
CA VAL A 39 -4.23 8.48 -3.89
C VAL A 39 -5.42 7.78 -4.55
N ILE A 40 -5.19 7.03 -5.63
CA ILE A 40 -6.25 6.29 -6.33
C ILE A 40 -6.92 5.29 -5.39
N VAL A 41 -6.13 4.45 -4.70
CA VAL A 41 -6.64 3.45 -3.75
C VAL A 41 -7.42 4.14 -2.63
N PHE A 42 -6.88 5.20 -2.05
CA PHE A 42 -7.55 5.88 -0.95
C PHE A 42 -8.90 6.47 -1.37
N VAL A 43 -8.93 7.21 -2.49
CA VAL A 43 -10.15 7.84 -3.01
C VAL A 43 -11.16 6.81 -3.48
N PHE A 44 -10.70 5.73 -4.11
CA PHE A 44 -11.57 4.69 -4.63
C PHE A 44 -12.15 3.83 -3.52
N THR A 45 -11.32 3.34 -2.58
CA THR A 45 -11.75 2.38 -1.55
C THR A 45 -12.61 3.03 -0.48
N THR A 46 -12.28 4.26 -0.05
CA THR A 46 -13.00 4.98 1.01
C THR A 46 -14.53 4.95 0.88
N PRO A 47 -15.15 5.34 -0.27
CA PRO A 47 -16.61 5.36 -0.38
C PRO A 47 -17.23 3.97 -0.33
N TRP A 48 -16.63 2.97 -1.00
CA TRP A 48 -17.15 1.60 -1.02
C TRP A 48 -17.13 0.97 0.37
N ASP A 49 -16.04 1.20 1.09
CA ASP A 49 -15.80 0.57 2.38
C ASP A 49 -16.69 1.19 3.48
N ASN A 50 -16.84 2.52 3.47
CA ASN A 50 -17.86 3.21 4.28
C ASN A 50 -19.28 2.75 3.93
N HIS A 51 -19.56 2.48 2.65
CA HIS A 51 -20.87 1.98 2.22
C HIS A 51 -21.12 0.55 2.69
N ALA A 52 -20.10 -0.32 2.69
CA ALA A 52 -20.21 -1.68 3.20
C ALA A 52 -20.55 -1.70 4.70
N VAL A 53 -19.91 -0.84 5.51
CA VAL A 53 -20.28 -0.67 6.92
C VAL A 53 -21.70 -0.13 7.08
N LYS A 54 -22.11 0.83 6.23
CA LYS A 54 -23.50 1.33 6.23
C LYS A 54 -24.52 0.22 5.98
N LEU A 55 -24.21 -0.73 5.11
CA LEU A 55 -25.06 -1.87 4.79
C LEU A 55 -25.00 -3.00 5.82
N GLY A 56 -24.12 -2.90 6.84
CA GLY A 56 -23.91 -3.96 7.82
C GLY A 56 -23.25 -5.21 7.24
N ILE A 57 -22.59 -5.09 6.08
CA ILE A 57 -21.81 -6.19 5.48
C ILE A 57 -20.68 -6.62 6.43
N TRP A 58 -20.09 -5.62 7.11
CA TRP A 58 -19.11 -5.80 8.17
C TRP A 58 -19.07 -4.57 9.09
N ASP A 59 -18.44 -4.70 10.25
CA ASP A 59 -18.24 -3.61 11.21
C ASP A 59 -17.03 -3.90 12.11
N PHE A 60 -16.66 -2.90 12.90
CA PHE A 60 -15.47 -2.84 13.74
C PHE A 60 -15.88 -2.72 15.21
N PRO A 61 -15.34 -3.57 16.11
CA PRO A 61 -15.62 -3.44 17.55
C PRO A 61 -15.06 -2.13 18.11
N GLU A 62 -15.90 -1.36 18.82
CA GLU A 62 -15.56 -0.04 19.37
C GLU A 62 -14.41 -0.09 20.38
N ASP A 63 -14.19 -1.21 21.07
CA ASP A 63 -13.11 -1.40 22.04
C ASP A 63 -11.75 -1.73 21.38
N LYS A 64 -11.71 -1.87 20.05
CA LYS A 64 -10.50 -2.23 19.28
C LYS A 64 -9.96 -1.12 18.40
N ILE A 65 -10.68 -0.02 18.27
CA ILE A 65 -10.37 1.10 17.38
C ILE A 65 -10.00 2.36 18.17
N LEU A 66 -9.28 3.29 17.55
CA LEU A 66 -8.93 4.58 18.14
C LEU A 66 -10.09 5.58 18.05
N PHE A 67 -10.53 5.84 16.82
CA PHE A 67 -11.69 6.68 16.51
C PHE A 67 -12.13 6.45 15.07
N ARG A 68 -13.38 6.82 14.75
CA ARG A 68 -13.91 6.75 13.39
C ARG A 68 -13.79 8.07 12.65
N ILE A 69 -13.43 7.98 11.37
CA ILE A 69 -13.67 9.03 10.38
C ILE A 69 -14.82 8.54 9.51
N TRP A 70 -15.95 9.24 9.59
CA TRP A 70 -17.22 8.82 8.99
C TRP A 70 -17.68 7.50 9.62
N ARG A 71 -17.62 6.37 8.89
CA ARG A 71 -18.02 5.05 9.40
C ARG A 71 -16.83 4.13 9.64
N LEU A 72 -15.66 4.44 9.11
CA LEU A 72 -14.48 3.59 9.24
C LEU A 72 -13.56 4.06 10.36
N PRO A 73 -12.88 3.13 11.05
CA PRO A 73 -11.83 3.50 11.98
C PRO A 73 -10.64 4.12 11.23
N ILE A 74 -9.92 5.03 11.88
CA ILE A 74 -8.72 5.67 11.31
C ILE A 74 -7.68 4.64 10.85
N GLU A 75 -7.62 3.51 11.56
CA GLU A 75 -6.74 2.40 11.26
C GLU A 75 -7.03 1.76 9.89
N GLU A 76 -8.28 1.72 9.44
CA GLU A 76 -8.62 1.14 8.13
C GLU A 76 -8.07 2.00 6.99
N TYR A 77 -8.14 3.33 7.13
CA TYR A 77 -7.48 4.26 6.21
C TYR A 77 -5.95 4.09 6.22
N GLY A 78 -5.38 3.86 7.40
CA GLY A 78 -3.97 3.51 7.56
C GLY A 78 -3.63 2.19 6.84
N PHE A 79 -4.50 1.18 6.96
CA PHE A 79 -4.34 -0.12 6.31
C PHE A 79 -4.29 0.01 4.79
N PHE A 80 -5.18 0.80 4.19
CA PHE A 80 -5.19 1.05 2.74
C PHE A 80 -3.82 1.52 2.24
N LEU A 81 -3.22 2.49 2.95
CA LEU A 81 -1.95 3.07 2.58
C LEU A 81 -0.77 2.12 2.87
N LEU A 82 -0.73 1.52 4.06
CA LEU A 82 0.34 0.62 4.46
C LEU A 82 0.42 -0.61 3.53
N GLN A 83 -0.72 -1.19 3.16
CA GLN A 83 -0.76 -2.31 2.21
C GLN A 83 -0.35 -1.88 0.80
N THR A 84 -0.89 -0.76 0.31
CA THR A 84 -0.55 -0.25 -1.03
C THR A 84 0.95 0.01 -1.16
N ILE A 85 1.55 0.63 -0.14
CA ILE A 85 2.99 0.90 -0.10
C ILE A 85 3.78 -0.42 -0.04
N SER A 86 3.40 -1.35 0.83
CA SER A 86 4.09 -2.64 0.98
C SER A 86 4.10 -3.44 -0.32
N VAL A 87 2.95 -3.53 -1.00
CA VAL A 87 2.82 -4.23 -2.29
C VAL A 87 3.58 -3.48 -3.39
N GLY A 88 3.53 -2.15 -3.42
CA GLY A 88 4.29 -1.34 -4.37
C GLY A 88 5.80 -1.51 -4.22
N LEU A 89 6.31 -1.52 -2.99
CA LEU A 89 7.72 -1.77 -2.69
C LEU A 89 8.12 -3.20 -3.07
N LEU A 90 7.31 -4.19 -2.72
CA LEU A 90 7.53 -5.58 -3.13
C LEU A 90 7.58 -5.71 -4.66
N THR A 91 6.67 -5.03 -5.36
CA THR A 91 6.65 -5.00 -6.83
C THR A 91 7.98 -4.48 -7.36
N VAL A 92 8.47 -3.34 -6.84
CA VAL A 92 9.78 -2.78 -7.22
C VAL A 92 10.93 -3.75 -6.91
N ALA A 93 10.87 -4.46 -5.79
CA ALA A 93 11.89 -5.45 -5.44
C ALA A 93 11.93 -6.62 -6.43
N LEU A 94 10.79 -7.02 -6.99
CA LEU A 94 10.64 -8.15 -7.92
C LEU A 94 10.77 -7.76 -9.41
N LEU A 95 10.71 -6.47 -9.75
CA LEU A 95 10.89 -6.02 -11.13
C LEU A 95 12.25 -6.45 -11.68
N ARG A 96 12.24 -7.06 -12.86
CA ARG A 96 13.47 -7.43 -13.57
C ARG A 96 14.13 -6.15 -14.13
N PRO A 97 15.47 -6.04 -14.07
CA PRO A 97 16.19 -4.98 -14.78
C PRO A 97 15.80 -5.00 -16.26
N ARG A 98 15.51 -3.83 -16.84
CA ARG A 98 15.36 -3.73 -18.29
C ARG A 98 16.69 -4.16 -18.91
N SER A 99 16.69 -5.25 -19.66
CA SER A 99 17.81 -5.53 -20.57
C SER A 99 17.83 -4.39 -21.59
N SER A 100 18.87 -3.57 -21.54
CA SER A 100 19.19 -2.71 -22.67
C SER A 100 19.49 -3.63 -23.84
N SER A 101 18.53 -3.77 -24.76
CA SER A 101 18.85 -4.27 -26.09
C SER A 101 19.74 -3.20 -26.72
N THR A 102 21.04 -3.33 -26.54
CA THR A 102 22.01 -2.63 -27.36
C THR A 102 21.72 -3.10 -28.77
N ALA A 103 21.08 -2.24 -29.55
CA ALA A 103 20.92 -2.44 -30.97
C ALA A 103 22.33 -2.57 -31.56
N THR A 104 22.78 -3.81 -31.76
CA THR A 104 23.92 -4.13 -32.60
C THR A 104 23.47 -3.88 -34.04
N GLY A 105 23.35 -2.60 -34.41
CA GLY A 105 23.18 -2.14 -35.78
C GLY A 105 24.50 -1.61 -36.29
N LYS A 106 25.48 -2.50 -36.48
CA LYS A 106 26.59 -2.27 -37.42
C LYS A 106 26.18 -2.90 -38.75
N ALA A 107 25.92 -2.07 -39.76
CA ALA A 107 25.99 -2.35 -41.20
C ALA A 107 25.61 -1.02 -41.89
N ALA A 108 26.33 -0.45 -42.84
CA ALA A 108 27.59 -0.75 -43.52
C ALA A 108 28.11 0.60 -44.07
#